data_AF-A0A3B4AF09-F1
#
_entry.id   AF-A0A3B4AF09-F1
#
_cell.length_a   1.000
_cell.length_b   1.000
_cell.length_c   1.000
_cell.angle_alpha   90.00
_cell.angle_beta   90.00
_cell.angle_gamma   90.00
#
_symmetry.space_group_name_H-M   'P 1'
#
loop_
_entity.id
_entity.type
_entity.pdbx_description
1 polymer ?
#
loop_
_entity_poly.entity_id
_entity_poly.type
_entity_poly.pdbx_seq_one_letter_code
_entity_poly.pdbx_strand_id
1 'polypeptide(L)'
;PFPPPPVCPLPPDWKCYMSPQGRKYYVNTTSNETTWERPSSVPGTPKTPLRHKNSLPAGTLPSPSEGWSLDDDGFFCSQGPVSTSPTKKQHKETTTTELERLEVERVEMIRQHLCQYTTLRHETDMFNQSTVEPVDKLLQCVDPAKDRELWVRENKTGEIRPVNLEI
;
A
#
# COMPACT_ATOMS: atom_id res chain seq x y z
N PRO A 1 -26.93 -39.95 -2.03
CA PRO A 1 -25.74 -39.56 -2.81
C PRO A 1 -25.98 -38.24 -3.54
N PHE A 2 -25.30 -37.17 -3.12
CA PHE A 2 -25.39 -35.86 -3.76
C PHE A 2 -24.57 -35.88 -5.07
N PRO A 3 -25.06 -35.28 -6.17
CA PRO A 3 -24.26 -35.11 -7.37
C PRO A 3 -23.04 -34.23 -7.05
N PRO A 4 -21.86 -34.51 -7.62
CA PRO A 4 -20.70 -33.64 -7.44
C PRO A 4 -21.05 -32.23 -7.95
N PRO A 5 -20.60 -31.17 -7.25
CA PRO A 5 -20.85 -29.81 -7.69
C PRO A 5 -20.28 -29.60 -9.09
N PRO A 6 -20.97 -28.82 -9.95
CA PRO A 6 -20.51 -28.57 -11.31
C PRO A 6 -19.10 -27.98 -11.24
N VAL A 7 -18.16 -28.66 -11.88
CA VAL A 7 -16.83 -28.12 -12.14
C VAL A 7 -17.00 -26.97 -13.13
N CYS A 8 -17.23 -25.76 -12.62
CA CYS A 8 -17.38 -24.57 -13.46
C CYS A 8 -16.13 -24.43 -14.35
N PRO A 9 -16.22 -24.55 -15.68
CA PRO A 9 -15.06 -24.44 -16.55
C PRO A 9 -14.46 -23.03 -16.40
N LEU A 10 -13.13 -22.93 -16.42
CA LEU A 10 -12.44 -21.64 -16.44
C LEU A 10 -12.92 -20.81 -17.64
N PRO A 11 -12.90 -19.47 -17.56
CA PRO A 11 -13.26 -18.65 -18.70
C PRO A 11 -12.32 -18.95 -19.88
N PRO A 12 -12.77 -18.69 -21.13
CA PRO A 12 -11.90 -18.71 -22.29
C PRO A 12 -10.68 -17.83 -21.99
N ASP A 13 -9.50 -18.29 -22.39
CA ASP A 13 -8.21 -17.62 -22.17
C ASP A 13 -7.58 -17.71 -20.77
N TRP A 14 -8.19 -18.43 -19.81
CA TRP A 14 -7.55 -18.66 -18.51
C TRP A 14 -7.04 -20.09 -18.34
N LYS A 15 -5.76 -20.22 -17.98
CA LYS A 15 -5.10 -21.50 -17.68
C LYS A 15 -4.71 -21.60 -16.21
N CYS A 16 -4.96 -22.75 -15.60
CA CYS A 16 -4.54 -23.05 -14.22
C CYS A 16 -3.18 -23.74 -14.22
N TYR A 17 -2.27 -23.25 -13.39
CA TYR A 17 -0.96 -23.84 -13.15
C TYR A 17 -0.74 -24.04 -11.65
N MET A 18 0.25 -24.86 -11.30
CA MET A 18 0.68 -25.07 -9.92
C MET A 18 2.07 -24.45 -9.73
N SER A 19 2.22 -23.62 -8.69
CA SER A 19 3.52 -23.09 -8.34
C SER A 19 4.41 -24.20 -7.76
N PRO A 20 5.75 -24.01 -7.72
CA PRO A 20 6.65 -24.94 -7.03
C PRO A 20 6.32 -25.12 -5.53
N GLN A 21 5.58 -24.18 -4.92
CA GLN A 21 5.07 -24.28 -3.55
C GLN A 21 3.69 -24.98 -3.47
N GLY A 22 3.20 -25.59 -4.55
CA GLY A 22 1.95 -26.34 -4.59
C GLY A 22 0.68 -25.48 -4.58
N ARG A 23 0.78 -24.16 -4.84
CA ARG A 23 -0.38 -23.27 -4.91
C ARG A 23 -0.88 -23.13 -6.34
N LYS A 24 -2.20 -23.19 -6.54
CA LYS A 24 -2.82 -22.94 -7.84
C LYS A 24 -2.76 -21.45 -8.16
N TYR A 25 -2.35 -21.12 -9.38
CA TYR A 25 -2.44 -19.77 -9.94
C TYR A 25 -3.05 -19.83 -11.34
N TYR A 26 -3.72 -18.76 -11.74
CA TYR A 26 -4.42 -18.66 -13.01
C TYR A 26 -3.75 -17.60 -13.86
N VAL A 27 -3.47 -17.96 -15.11
CA VAL A 27 -2.80 -17.08 -16.09
C VAL A 27 -3.76 -16.84 -17.25
N ASN A 28 -3.96 -15.57 -17.58
CA ASN A 28 -4.68 -15.17 -18.78
C ASN A 28 -3.71 -15.23 -19.97
N THR A 29 -3.98 -16.08 -20.95
CA THR A 29 -3.13 -16.27 -22.13
C THR A 29 -3.23 -15.14 -23.16
N THR A 30 -4.25 -14.27 -23.03
CA THR A 30 -4.47 -13.12 -23.91
C THR A 30 -3.82 -11.86 -23.35
N SER A 31 -3.92 -11.61 -22.04
CA SER A 31 -3.34 -10.42 -21.38
C SER A 31 -2.00 -10.67 -20.68
N ASN A 32 -1.56 -11.93 -20.54
CA ASN A 32 -0.44 -12.35 -19.68
C ASN A 32 -0.59 -11.94 -18.20
N GLU A 33 -1.82 -11.71 -17.74
CA GLU A 33 -2.10 -11.43 -16.33
C GLU A 33 -2.07 -12.71 -15.49
N THR A 34 -1.58 -12.62 -14.26
CA THR A 34 -1.57 -13.74 -13.30
C THR A 34 -2.37 -13.38 -12.06
N THR A 35 -3.18 -14.33 -11.57
CA THR A 35 -4.00 -14.16 -10.37
C THR A 35 -3.98 -15.41 -9.51
N TRP A 36 -4.12 -15.23 -8.20
CA TRP A 36 -4.24 -16.32 -7.23
C TRP A 36 -5.70 -16.76 -7.04
N GLU A 37 -6.65 -15.96 -7.51
CA GLU A 37 -8.09 -16.24 -7.39
C GLU A 37 -8.63 -16.85 -8.67
N ARG A 38 -9.55 -17.82 -8.56
CA ARG A 38 -10.13 -18.45 -9.76
C ARG A 38 -10.98 -17.41 -10.51
N PRO A 39 -10.62 -17.04 -11.75
CA PRO A 39 -11.44 -16.15 -12.56
C PRO A 39 -12.76 -16.86 -12.84
N SER A 40 -13.87 -16.16 -12.62
CA SER A 40 -15.22 -16.72 -12.74
C SER A 40 -15.78 -16.50 -14.13
N SER A 41 -16.43 -17.52 -14.69
CA SER A 41 -17.01 -17.51 -16.05
C SER A 41 -18.40 -16.84 -16.14
N VAL A 42 -18.85 -16.15 -15.09
CA VAL A 42 -20.13 -15.43 -15.10
C VAL A 42 -19.89 -13.97 -15.50
N PRO A 43 -20.41 -13.53 -16.67
CA PRO A 43 -20.53 -12.12 -16.98
C PRO A 43 -21.53 -11.48 -16.00
N GLY A 44 -21.09 -10.48 -15.25
CA GLY A 44 -22.00 -9.58 -14.54
C GLY A 44 -22.07 -9.72 -13.03
N THR A 45 -20.94 -9.61 -12.33
CA THR A 45 -20.88 -8.83 -11.07
C THR A 45 -19.48 -8.20 -10.96
N PRO A 46 -19.33 -6.87 -10.89
CA PRO A 46 -18.04 -6.26 -10.66
C PRO A 46 -17.62 -6.54 -9.22
N LYS A 47 -16.68 -7.48 -9.02
CA LYS A 47 -15.94 -7.56 -7.76
C LYS A 47 -14.72 -6.67 -7.93
N THR A 48 -14.78 -5.57 -7.20
CA THR A 48 -13.75 -4.54 -7.04
C THR A 48 -12.36 -5.16 -6.84
N PRO A 49 -11.29 -4.58 -7.41
CA PRO A 49 -9.95 -4.98 -7.04
C PRO A 49 -9.70 -4.44 -5.63
N LEU A 50 -9.93 -5.29 -4.62
CA LEU A 50 -9.53 -5.01 -3.24
C LEU A 50 -8.01 -5.02 -3.18
N ARG A 51 -7.46 -3.84 -3.44
CA ARG A 51 -6.11 -3.40 -3.13
C ARG A 51 -5.86 -3.57 -1.62
N HIS A 52 -5.31 -4.71 -1.21
CA HIS A 52 -4.79 -4.89 0.15
C HIS A 52 -3.26 -4.76 0.14
N LYS A 53 -2.87 -3.55 0.53
CA LYS A 53 -1.57 -3.07 0.96
C LYS A 53 -1.04 -3.82 2.21
N ASN A 54 0.24 -4.19 2.10
CA ASN A 54 1.31 -4.30 3.12
C ASN A 54 1.17 -5.28 4.30
N SER A 55 2.16 -6.18 4.43
CA SER A 55 2.95 -6.37 5.66
C SER A 55 4.23 -7.19 5.40
N LEU A 56 5.39 -6.58 5.65
CA LEU A 56 6.65 -7.27 5.97
C LEU A 56 6.60 -7.71 7.45
N PRO A 57 7.47 -8.64 7.87
CA PRO A 57 8.58 -8.16 8.71
C PRO A 57 9.95 -8.75 8.34
N ALA A 58 10.96 -8.04 8.84
CA ALA A 58 12.39 -8.18 8.66
C ALA A 58 13.01 -9.49 9.17
N GLY A 59 14.24 -9.78 8.72
CA GLY A 59 15.24 -10.49 9.52
C GLY A 59 16.10 -11.51 8.79
N THR A 60 17.40 -11.19 8.70
CA THR A 60 18.52 -12.14 8.93
C THR A 60 19.08 -12.92 7.73
N LEU A 61 20.24 -12.43 7.25
CA LEU A 61 21.30 -13.20 6.59
C LEU A 61 21.76 -14.36 7.49
N PRO A 62 22.19 -15.51 6.93
CA PRO A 62 23.60 -15.63 6.55
C PRO A 62 23.86 -16.40 5.24
N SER A 63 24.94 -15.98 4.55
CA SER A 63 25.79 -16.82 3.69
C SER A 63 26.67 -17.69 4.61
N PRO A 64 27.07 -18.94 4.27
CA PRO A 64 28.25 -19.13 3.40
C PRO A 64 28.31 -20.40 2.51
N SER A 65 29.16 -20.29 1.48
CA SER A 65 30.15 -21.26 0.99
C SER A 65 29.77 -22.59 0.30
N GLU A 66 30.28 -22.68 -0.94
CA GLU A 66 31.03 -23.80 -1.55
C GLU A 66 30.29 -24.93 -2.28
N GLY A 67 30.74 -25.19 -3.51
CA GLY A 67 30.38 -26.37 -4.29
C GLY A 67 30.62 -26.18 -5.79
N TRP A 68 31.89 -26.03 -6.19
CA TRP A 68 32.29 -26.23 -7.58
C TRP A 68 32.15 -27.71 -7.90
N SER A 69 31.30 -28.08 -8.87
CA SER A 69 31.37 -29.39 -9.52
C SER A 69 31.32 -29.19 -11.02
N LEU A 70 32.52 -29.34 -11.58
CA LEU A 70 32.84 -29.46 -12.98
C LEU A 70 32.61 -30.92 -13.37
N ASP A 71 31.62 -31.20 -14.19
CA ASP A 71 31.53 -32.45 -14.94
C ASP A 71 31.54 -32.09 -16.43
N ASP A 72 32.74 -32.22 -16.98
CA ASP A 72 33.08 -32.22 -18.40
C ASP A 72 32.63 -33.55 -19.00
N ASP A 73 31.77 -33.50 -20.03
CA ASP A 73 31.80 -34.52 -21.07
C ASP A 73 31.37 -33.88 -22.40
N GLY A 74 32.35 -33.82 -23.30
CA GLY A 74 32.29 -33.08 -24.54
C GLY A 74 31.32 -33.67 -25.56
N PHE A 75 30.64 -32.79 -26.28
CA PHE A 75 30.22 -33.09 -27.64
C PHE A 75 30.54 -31.92 -28.56
N PHE A 76 31.47 -32.21 -29.46
CA PHE A 76 31.93 -31.36 -30.55
C PHE A 76 30.72 -30.91 -31.40
N CYS A 77 30.44 -29.61 -31.43
CA CYS A 77 29.62 -29.04 -32.49
C CYS A 77 30.48 -28.07 -33.28
N SER A 78 30.83 -28.54 -34.49
CA SER A 78 31.62 -27.87 -35.50
C SER A 78 31.24 -26.40 -35.70
N GLN A 79 32.27 -25.61 -36.01
CA GLN A 79 32.22 -24.24 -36.49
C GLN A 79 30.97 -23.96 -37.35
N GLY A 80 30.00 -23.25 -36.76
CA GLY A 80 29.05 -22.45 -37.50
C GLY A 80 29.66 -21.05 -37.71
N PRO A 81 29.57 -20.45 -38.91
CA PRO A 81 30.13 -19.12 -39.15
C PRO A 81 29.43 -18.10 -38.24
N VAL A 82 30.23 -17.29 -37.55
CA VAL A 82 29.75 -16.15 -36.77
C VAL A 82 29.14 -15.14 -37.76
N SER A 83 27.84 -15.22 -37.97
CA SER A 83 27.09 -14.12 -38.56
C SER A 83 26.67 -13.20 -37.43
N THR A 84 27.62 -12.39 -36.93
CA THR A 84 27.26 -11.19 -36.18
C THR A 84 26.67 -10.19 -37.16
N SER A 85 25.40 -10.41 -37.51
CA SER A 85 24.60 -9.38 -38.17
C SER A 85 24.61 -8.13 -37.28
N PRO A 86 25.03 -6.95 -37.80
CA PRO A 86 25.19 -5.73 -37.00
C PRO A 86 23.88 -5.26 -36.34
N THR A 87 22.74 -5.72 -36.85
CA THR A 87 21.40 -5.27 -36.48
C THR A 87 20.91 -5.78 -35.11
N LYS A 88 21.36 -6.96 -34.67
CA LYS A 88 20.86 -7.56 -33.40
C LYS A 88 21.50 -6.96 -32.14
N LYS A 89 22.75 -6.49 -32.24
CA LYS A 89 23.43 -5.77 -31.15
C LYS A 89 22.86 -4.37 -30.97
N GLN A 90 22.67 -3.63 -32.07
CA GLN A 90 22.06 -2.29 -32.02
C GLN A 90 20.66 -2.32 -31.43
N HIS A 91 19.79 -3.26 -31.83
CA HIS A 91 18.43 -3.33 -31.30
C HIS A 91 18.41 -3.59 -29.78
N LYS A 92 19.33 -4.42 -29.26
CA LYS A 92 19.44 -4.69 -27.82
C LYS A 92 19.92 -3.46 -27.05
N GLU A 93 20.93 -2.75 -27.56
CA GLU A 93 21.44 -1.49 -26.96
C GLU A 93 20.38 -0.37 -26.98
N THR A 94 19.63 -0.22 -28.08
CA THR A 94 18.53 0.76 -28.15
C THR A 94 17.43 0.44 -27.12
N THR A 95 17.08 -0.84 -26.95
CA THR A 95 16.08 -1.23 -25.95
C THR A 95 16.57 -1.01 -24.52
N THR A 96 17.86 -1.20 -24.23
CA THR A 96 18.39 -0.98 -22.88
C THR A 96 18.39 0.50 -22.50
N THR A 97 18.80 1.38 -23.41
CA THR A 97 18.76 2.84 -23.17
C THR A 97 17.34 3.35 -22.98
N GLU A 98 16.37 2.81 -23.73
CA GLU A 98 14.97 3.19 -23.57
C GLU A 98 14.40 2.75 -22.21
N LEU A 99 14.79 1.57 -21.72
CA LEU A 99 14.41 1.12 -20.38
C LEU A 99 15.03 1.99 -19.28
N GLU A 100 16.27 2.43 -19.44
CA GLU A 100 16.91 3.38 -18.51
C GLU A 100 16.15 4.71 -18.48
N ARG A 101 15.74 5.23 -19.64
CA ARG A 101 14.93 6.45 -19.76
C ARG A 101 13.60 6.33 -19.02
N LEU A 102 12.90 5.22 -19.21
CA LEU A 102 11.63 4.95 -18.52
C LEU A 102 11.80 4.77 -17.02
N GLU A 103 12.92 4.20 -16.55
CA GLU A 103 13.19 4.08 -15.12
C GLU A 103 13.43 5.46 -14.48
N VAL A 104 14.16 6.35 -15.15
CA VAL A 104 14.34 7.74 -14.69
C VAL A 104 13.00 8.46 -14.61
N GLU A 105 12.15 8.34 -15.64
CA GLU A 105 10.81 8.93 -15.64
C GLU A 105 9.92 8.37 -14.52
N ARG A 106 9.97 7.05 -14.30
CA ARG A 106 9.23 6.39 -13.21
C ARG A 106 9.69 6.88 -11.84
N VAL A 107 11.00 6.98 -11.62
CA VAL A 107 11.58 7.49 -10.37
C VAL A 107 11.16 8.94 -10.15
N GLU A 108 11.20 9.76 -11.18
CA GLU A 108 10.82 11.18 -11.10
C GLU A 108 9.33 11.35 -10.79
N MET A 109 8.47 10.54 -11.41
CA MET A 109 7.04 10.50 -11.08
C MET A 109 6.79 10.09 -9.62
N ILE A 110 7.51 9.07 -9.13
CA ILE A 110 7.41 8.65 -7.73
C ILE A 110 7.84 9.78 -6.80
N ARG A 111 8.96 10.45 -7.11
CA ARG A 111 9.47 11.60 -6.36
C ARG A 111 8.43 12.73 -6.33
N GLN A 112 7.79 13.03 -7.46
CA GLN A 112 6.73 14.02 -7.56
C GLN A 112 5.54 13.66 -6.65
N HIS A 113 5.04 12.42 -6.71
CA HIS A 113 3.94 11.99 -5.85
C HIS A 113 4.31 11.98 -4.37
N LEU A 114 5.54 11.62 -4.01
CA LEU A 114 6.01 11.69 -2.63
C LEU A 114 6.04 13.14 -2.13
N CYS A 115 6.49 14.09 -2.97
CA CYS A 115 6.45 15.51 -2.65
C CYS A 115 5.02 15.99 -2.39
N GLN A 116 4.08 15.66 -3.28
CA GLN A 116 2.65 15.98 -3.11
C GLN A 116 2.09 15.38 -1.82
N TYR A 117 2.42 14.12 -1.52
CA TYR A 117 2.03 13.47 -0.27
C TYR A 117 2.55 14.22 0.96
N THR A 118 3.82 14.64 0.96
CA THR A 118 4.38 15.39 2.09
C THR A 118 3.74 16.75 2.26
N THR A 119 3.38 17.44 1.17
CA THR A 119 2.63 18.70 1.21
C THR A 119 1.25 18.49 1.83
N LEU A 120 0.47 17.54 1.31
CA LEU A 120 -0.86 17.25 1.83
C LEU A 120 -0.83 16.83 3.30
N ARG A 121 0.20 16.08 3.70
CA ARG A 121 0.39 15.70 5.09
C ARG A 121 0.61 16.92 5.98
N HIS A 122 1.49 17.83 5.57
CA HIS A 122 1.76 19.06 6.30
C HIS A 122 0.51 19.95 6.39
N GLU A 123 -0.20 20.15 5.28
CA GLU A 123 -1.45 20.93 5.24
C GLU A 123 -2.52 20.34 6.16
N THR A 124 -2.66 19.01 6.17
CA THR A 124 -3.59 18.30 7.06
C THR A 124 -3.21 18.52 8.51
N ASP A 125 -1.92 18.40 8.85
CA ASP A 125 -1.44 18.61 10.22
C ASP A 125 -1.66 20.08 10.66
N MET A 126 -1.42 21.04 9.77
CA MET A 126 -1.73 22.46 9.99
C MET A 126 -3.23 22.70 10.23
N PHE A 127 -4.09 22.13 9.38
CA PHE A 127 -5.54 22.29 9.53
C PHE A 127 -6.00 21.69 10.85
N ASN A 128 -5.58 20.46 11.16
CA ASN A 128 -5.91 19.79 12.41
C ASN A 128 -5.48 20.63 13.61
N GLN A 129 -4.27 21.19 13.61
CA GLN A 129 -3.80 22.08 14.67
C GLN A 129 -4.66 23.35 14.80
N SER A 130 -5.11 23.94 13.68
CA SER A 130 -5.96 25.14 13.73
C SER A 130 -7.32 24.89 14.39
N THR A 131 -7.82 23.65 14.39
CA THR A 131 -9.15 23.34 14.93
C THR A 131 -9.27 23.52 16.44
N VAL A 132 -8.16 23.44 17.19
CA VAL A 132 -8.17 23.58 18.66
C VAL A 132 -7.95 25.02 19.12
N GLU A 133 -7.47 25.93 18.26
CA GLU A 133 -7.23 27.33 18.66
C GLU A 133 -8.46 28.06 19.25
N PRO A 134 -9.70 27.88 18.73
CA PRO A 134 -10.86 28.52 19.34
C PRO A 134 -11.11 28.03 20.77
N VAL A 135 -10.82 26.76 21.06
CA VAL A 135 -10.95 26.19 22.42
C VAL A 135 -9.94 26.83 23.35
N ASP A 136 -8.69 26.99 22.92
CA ASP A 136 -7.66 27.67 23.71
C ASP A 136 -8.04 29.12 24.01
N LYS A 137 -8.62 29.83 23.04
CA LYS A 137 -9.13 31.20 23.25
C LYS A 137 -10.26 31.25 24.28
N LEU A 138 -11.16 30.26 24.28
CA LEU A 138 -12.22 30.15 25.29
C LEU A 138 -11.63 29.86 26.67
N LEU A 139 -10.67 28.93 26.76
CA LEU A 139 -9.98 28.58 28.00
C LEU A 139 -9.25 29.76 28.62
N GLN A 140 -8.64 30.63 27.80
CA GLN A 140 -7.99 31.85 28.28
C GLN A 140 -8.96 32.87 28.89
N CYS A 141 -10.24 32.83 28.50
CA CYS A 141 -11.26 33.74 29.01
C CYS A 141 -11.97 33.19 30.27
N VAL A 142 -11.65 31.98 30.74
CA VAL A 142 -12.29 31.37 31.91
C VAL A 142 -11.87 32.12 33.17
N ASP A 143 -12.86 32.62 33.93
CA ASP A 143 -12.65 33.34 35.18
C ASP A 143 -13.55 32.73 36.28
N PRO A 144 -12.98 31.85 37.13
CA PRO A 144 -13.75 31.17 38.17
C PRO A 144 -14.43 32.12 39.17
N ALA A 145 -13.88 33.33 39.38
CA ALA A 145 -14.48 34.29 40.29
C ALA A 145 -15.76 34.88 39.69
N LYS A 146 -15.73 35.26 38.40
CA LYS A 146 -16.93 35.72 37.69
C LYS A 146 -17.98 34.62 37.58
N ASP A 147 -17.58 33.40 37.27
CA ASP A 147 -18.51 32.26 37.18
C ASP A 147 -19.20 32.00 38.52
N ARG A 148 -18.42 32.05 39.62
CA ARG A 148 -18.95 31.95 40.98
C ARG A 148 -19.91 33.10 41.30
N GLU A 149 -19.57 34.34 40.97
CA GLU A 149 -20.44 35.48 41.19
C GLU A 149 -21.76 35.37 40.43
N LEU A 150 -21.73 34.91 39.17
CA LEU A 150 -22.93 34.66 38.38
C LEU A 150 -23.81 33.60 39.04
N TRP A 151 -23.24 32.48 39.46
CA TRP A 151 -23.98 31.42 40.12
C TRP A 151 -24.59 31.87 41.45
N VAL A 152 -23.81 32.54 42.30
CA VAL A 152 -24.27 33.06 43.59
C VAL A 152 -25.38 34.09 43.38
N ARG A 153 -25.29 34.93 42.34
CA ARG A 153 -26.33 35.93 42.04
C ARG A 153 -27.68 35.28 41.76
N GLU A 154 -27.69 34.16 41.03
CA GLU A 154 -28.92 33.42 40.70
C GLU A 154 -29.42 32.54 41.85
N ASN A 155 -28.52 32.00 42.67
CA ASN A 155 -28.85 30.96 43.66
C ASN A 155 -28.73 31.39 45.14
N LYS A 156 -28.48 32.67 45.44
CA LYS A 156 -28.34 33.12 46.84
C LYS A 156 -29.64 32.97 47.62
N THR A 157 -29.55 32.44 48.84
CA THR A 157 -30.69 32.31 49.78
C THR A 157 -30.82 33.50 50.73
N GLY A 158 -29.77 34.31 50.86
CA GLY A 158 -29.76 35.50 51.71
C GLY A 158 -28.37 36.10 51.84
N GLU A 159 -28.30 37.38 52.21
CA GLU A 159 -27.03 38.12 52.37
C GLU A 159 -26.71 38.42 53.85
N ILE A 160 -27.69 38.24 54.73
CA ILE A 160 -27.61 38.61 56.14
C ILE A 160 -26.93 37.49 56.91
N ARG A 161 -25.84 37.83 57.62
CA ARG A 161 -25.18 36.89 58.53
C ARG A 161 -25.96 36.80 59.85
N PRO A 162 -26.12 35.61 60.44
CA PRO A 162 -26.83 35.46 61.70
C PRO A 162 -26.10 36.20 62.83
N VAL A 163 -26.86 36.73 63.78
CA VAL A 163 -26.35 37.41 64.99
C VAL A 163 -26.75 36.63 66.23
N ASN A 164 -25.91 36.70 67.26
CA ASN A 164 -26.21 36.09 68.55
C ASN A 164 -27.29 36.89 69.27
N LEU A 165 -28.24 36.19 69.89
CA LEU A 165 -29.21 36.79 70.80
C LEU A 165 -28.57 36.89 72.20
N GLU A 166 -28.63 38.07 72.80
CA GLU A 166 -28.31 38.24 74.23
C GLU A 166 -29.46 37.68 75.05
N ILE A 167 -29.16 36.71 75.91
CA ILE A 167 -30.11 36.01 76.81
C ILE A 167 -29.72 36.31 78.25
#